data_AF-A0A2N1YJD7-F1
#
_entry.id   AF-A0A2N1YJD7-F1
#
_cell.length_a   1.000
_cell.length_b   1.000
_cell.length_c   1.000
_cell.angle_alpha   90.00
_cell.angle_beta   90.00
_cell.angle_gamma   90.00
#
_symmetry.space_group_name_H-M   'P 1'
#
loop_
_entity.id
_entity.type
_entity.pdbx_description
1 polymer ?
#
loop_
_entity_poly.entity_id
_entity_poly.type
_entity_poly.pdbx_seq_one_letter_code
_entity_poly.pdbx_strand_id
1 'polypeptide(L)'
;MRQAGKLPALRAALDIPVVGVVPALKVAASASGCGQIGLLATPATVNRPYTDNLIREFTVGCQVRRFGSVELVQWAEDWIACSREPEHLFAHLNDWLMQPQPLSHVVLGCTHFPLLRPMFEKLWPAIGWVDSGEAIARRVEQLVEQIPDGKSPAIALFWTGERPPADAVQRYVATL
;
A
#
# COMPACT_ATOMS: atom_id res chain seq x y z
N MET A 1 23.71 -15.20 -8.43
CA MET A 1 22.94 -15.58 -7.22
C MET A 1 21.72 -14.66 -7.13
N ARG A 2 20.50 -15.19 -7.24
CA ARG A 2 19.27 -14.39 -7.18
C ARG A 2 19.06 -13.96 -5.73
N GLN A 3 19.12 -12.65 -5.44
CA GLN A 3 18.74 -12.15 -4.12
C GLN A 3 17.25 -12.47 -3.90
N ALA A 4 16.96 -13.54 -3.17
CA ALA A 4 15.65 -13.75 -2.59
C ALA A 4 15.37 -12.58 -1.65
N GLY A 5 14.19 -11.96 -1.75
CA GLY A 5 13.80 -10.87 -0.87
C GLY A 5 13.91 -11.24 0.62
N LYS A 6 13.94 -10.25 1.51
CA LYS A 6 14.04 -10.48 2.96
C LYS A 6 12.93 -11.37 3.52
N LEU A 7 11.74 -11.35 2.91
CA LEU A 7 10.57 -12.11 3.37
C LEU A 7 10.76 -13.65 3.26
N PRO A 8 11.18 -14.23 2.12
CA PRO A 8 11.56 -15.64 2.05
C PRO A 8 12.58 -16.07 3.12
N ALA A 9 13.62 -15.25 3.34
CA ALA A 9 14.64 -15.55 4.35
C ALA A 9 14.06 -15.57 5.77
N LEU A 10 13.21 -14.59 6.11
CA LEU A 10 12.53 -14.54 7.41
C LEU A 10 11.60 -15.74 7.62
N ARG A 11 10.85 -16.16 6.59
CA ARG A 11 9.99 -17.35 6.65
C ARG A 11 10.75 -18.64 6.85
N ALA A 12 11.98 -18.73 6.36
CA ALA A 12 12.83 -19.90 6.54
C ALA A 12 13.53 -19.94 7.90
N ALA A 13 13.68 -18.78 8.55
CA ALA A 13 14.47 -18.64 9.78
C ALA A 13 13.65 -18.57 11.07
N LEU A 14 12.32 -18.42 10.97
CA LEU A 14 11.43 -18.22 12.12
C LEU A 14 10.36 -19.30 12.17
N ASP A 15 10.08 -19.80 13.38
CA ASP A 15 9.03 -20.80 13.62
C ASP A 15 7.63 -20.17 13.69
N ILE A 16 7.55 -18.84 13.80
CA ILE A 16 6.28 -18.09 13.82
C ILE A 16 5.82 -17.73 12.40
N PRO A 17 4.49 -17.66 12.14
CA PRO A 17 3.98 -17.22 10.86
C PRO A 17 4.44 -15.79 10.50
N VAL A 18 5.05 -15.63 9.31
CA VAL A 18 5.48 -14.32 8.80
C VAL A 18 4.60 -13.86 7.65
N VAL A 19 3.81 -12.80 7.90
CA VAL A 19 3.00 -12.12 6.89
C VAL A 19 3.79 -10.93 6.34
N GLY A 20 3.99 -10.92 5.02
CA GLY A 20 4.61 -9.80 4.33
C GLY A 20 3.55 -8.89 3.73
N VAL A 21 3.90 -7.62 3.57
CA VAL A 21 3.10 -6.66 2.81
C VAL A 21 3.41 -6.83 1.33
N VAL A 22 2.38 -7.13 0.53
CA VAL A 22 2.50 -7.26 -0.92
C VAL A 22 1.41 -6.42 -1.59
N PRO A 23 1.70 -5.77 -2.73
CA PRO A 23 0.70 -5.00 -3.46
C PRO A 23 -0.54 -5.86 -3.76
N ALA A 24 -1.74 -5.28 -3.57
CA ALA A 24 -3.02 -5.95 -3.76
C ALA A 24 -3.41 -6.17 -5.25
N LEU A 25 -2.45 -6.61 -6.07
CA LEU A 25 -2.60 -6.80 -7.52
C LEU A 25 -3.67 -7.82 -7.88
N LYS A 26 -3.73 -8.95 -7.15
CA LYS A 26 -4.76 -9.99 -7.35
C LYS A 26 -6.17 -9.43 -7.13
N VAL A 27 -6.34 -8.62 -6.08
CA VAL A 27 -7.62 -8.01 -5.72
C VAL A 27 -8.03 -7.00 -6.78
N ALA A 28 -7.12 -6.11 -7.20
CA ALA A 28 -7.40 -5.13 -8.25
C ALA A 28 -7.72 -5.79 -9.60
N ALA A 29 -6.97 -6.82 -10.00
CA ALA A 29 -7.25 -7.56 -11.23
C ALA A 29 -8.65 -8.18 -11.21
N SER A 30 -9.01 -8.87 -10.12
CA SER A 30 -10.33 -9.47 -9.96
C SER A 30 -11.47 -8.44 -9.95
N ALA A 31 -11.30 -7.34 -9.23
CA ALA A 31 -12.32 -6.29 -9.11
C ALA A 31 -12.52 -5.54 -10.44
N SER A 32 -11.44 -5.37 -11.22
CA SER A 32 -11.50 -4.67 -12.50
C SER A 32 -12.24 -5.44 -13.60
N GLY A 33 -12.47 -6.75 -13.46
CA GLY A 33 -12.98 -7.61 -14.55
C GLY A 33 -12.02 -7.79 -15.74
N CYS A 34 -10.81 -7.22 -15.62
CA CYS A 34 -9.69 -7.07 -16.55
C CYS A 34 -9.86 -6.11 -17.74
N GLY A 35 -8.76 -5.42 -18.01
CA GLY A 35 -8.61 -4.23 -18.84
C GLY A 35 -7.27 -3.61 -18.42
N GLN A 36 -7.22 -2.32 -18.14
CA GLN A 36 -6.00 -1.66 -17.64
C GLN A 36 -6.14 -1.25 -16.16
N ILE A 37 -5.16 -1.63 -15.33
CA ILE A 37 -5.07 -1.28 -13.91
C ILE A 37 -3.77 -0.53 -13.60
N GLY A 38 -3.77 0.27 -12.53
CA GLY A 38 -2.61 1.02 -12.05
C GLY A 38 -1.91 0.34 -10.88
N LEU A 39 -0.59 0.44 -10.84
CA LEU A 39 0.23 0.20 -9.66
C LEU A 39 0.94 1.49 -9.28
N LEU A 40 0.50 2.09 -8.18
CA LEU A 40 1.07 3.29 -7.60
C LEU A 40 1.96 2.89 -6.42
N ALA A 41 3.27 3.03 -6.53
CA ALA A 41 4.21 2.71 -5.45
C ALA A 41 5.43 3.65 -5.48
N THR A 42 6.46 3.38 -4.67
CA THR A 42 7.73 4.11 -4.81
C THR A 42 8.48 3.65 -6.07
N PRO A 43 9.38 4.48 -6.64
CA PRO A 43 10.21 4.08 -7.79
C PRO A 43 10.99 2.78 -7.55
N ALA A 44 11.48 2.58 -6.33
CA ALA A 44 12.16 1.35 -5.95
C ALA A 44 11.25 0.13 -5.97
N THR A 45 9.97 0.26 -5.66
CA THR A 45 9.01 -0.86 -5.66
C THR A 45 8.54 -1.19 -7.06
N VAL A 46 8.19 -0.20 -7.89
CA VAL A 46 7.69 -0.45 -9.26
C VAL A 46 8.71 -1.08 -10.19
N ASN A 47 10.01 -0.90 -9.92
CA ASN A 47 11.12 -1.42 -10.73
C ASN A 47 11.75 -2.71 -10.17
N ARG A 48 11.20 -3.29 -9.09
CA ARG A 48 11.76 -4.53 -8.49
C ARG A 48 11.39 -5.77 -9.31
N PRO A 49 12.33 -6.71 -9.52
CA PRO A 49 12.03 -8.02 -10.11
C PRO A 49 10.94 -8.80 -9.38
N TYR A 50 10.83 -8.61 -8.06
CA TYR A 50 9.76 -9.20 -7.28
C TYR A 50 8.38 -8.70 -7.70
N THR A 51 8.24 -7.40 -7.97
CA THR A 51 7.01 -6.78 -8.47
C THR A 51 6.64 -7.31 -9.86
N ASP A 52 7.64 -7.53 -10.73
CA ASP A 52 7.42 -8.15 -12.04
C ASP A 52 6.82 -9.56 -11.92
N ASN A 53 7.30 -10.35 -10.95
CA ASN A 53 6.76 -11.68 -10.70
C ASN A 53 5.31 -11.61 -10.23
N LEU A 54 4.99 -10.72 -9.28
CA LEU A 54 3.63 -10.55 -8.77
C LEU A 54 2.66 -10.11 -9.88
N ILE A 55 3.08 -9.20 -10.76
CA ILE A 55 2.26 -8.77 -11.91
C ILE A 55 2.00 -9.97 -12.83
N ARG A 56 3.05 -10.72 -13.21
CA ARG A 56 2.89 -11.90 -14.07
C ARG A 56 1.99 -12.97 -13.46
N GLU A 57 2.08 -13.18 -12.16
CA GLU A 57 1.33 -14.21 -11.44
C GLU A 57 -0.13 -13.83 -11.24
N PHE A 58 -0.42 -12.58 -10.85
CA PHE A 58 -1.74 -12.20 -10.33
C PHE A 58 -2.59 -11.36 -11.27
N THR A 59 -2.05 -10.87 -12.38
CA THR A 59 -2.78 -9.98 -13.29
C THR A 59 -2.84 -10.55 -14.71
N VAL A 60 -2.92 -11.88 -14.84
CA VAL A 60 -3.07 -12.57 -16.13
C VAL A 60 -4.30 -12.01 -16.86
N GLY A 61 -4.11 -11.52 -18.08
CA GLY A 61 -5.18 -10.87 -18.87
C GLY A 61 -5.37 -9.38 -18.62
N CYS A 62 -4.70 -8.77 -17.64
CA CYS A 62 -4.71 -7.33 -17.40
C CYS A 62 -3.43 -6.65 -17.91
N GLN A 63 -3.54 -5.40 -18.35
CA GLN A 63 -2.38 -4.53 -18.51
C GLN A 63 -2.15 -3.72 -17.23
N VAL A 64 -0.91 -3.73 -16.72
CA VAL A 64 -0.54 -2.97 -15.51
C VAL A 64 0.29 -1.75 -15.87
N ARG A 65 -0.24 -0.55 -15.62
CA ARG A 65 0.49 0.70 -15.69
C ARG A 65 1.15 0.98 -14.36
N ARG A 66 2.43 1.35 -14.37
CA ARG A 66 3.19 1.63 -13.15
C ARG A 66 3.42 3.12 -13.00
N PHE A 67 3.35 3.62 -11.77
CA PHE A 67 3.77 4.98 -11.43
C PHE A 67 4.55 4.94 -10.13
N GLY A 68 5.79 5.40 -10.21
CA GLY A 68 6.68 5.57 -9.07
C GLY A 68 6.61 7.00 -8.57
N SER A 69 6.34 7.22 -7.29
CA SER A 69 6.30 8.56 -6.69
C SER A 69 6.96 8.59 -5.33
N VAL A 70 7.88 9.53 -5.11
CA VAL A 70 8.45 9.83 -3.79
C VAL A 70 7.73 11.03 -3.18
N GLU A 71 7.25 11.93 -4.01
CA GLU A 71 6.47 13.12 -3.66
C GLU A 71 5.21 12.75 -2.88
N LEU A 72 4.52 11.67 -3.30
CA LEU A 72 3.35 11.17 -2.57
C LEU A 72 3.69 10.65 -1.16
N VAL A 73 4.93 10.20 -0.92
CA VAL A 73 5.38 9.80 0.43
C VAL A 73 5.50 11.06 1.28
N GLN A 74 6.22 12.08 0.79
CA GLN A 74 6.38 13.34 1.51
C GLN A 74 5.04 14.01 1.81
N TRP A 75 4.13 14.05 0.84
CA TRP A 75 2.81 14.64 1.04
C TRP A 75 1.95 13.87 2.04
N ALA A 76 2.06 12.55 2.08
CA ALA A 76 1.37 11.75 3.08
C ALA A 76 1.93 12.00 4.49
N GLU A 77 3.25 12.16 4.63
CA GLU A 77 3.91 12.54 5.88
C GLU A 77 3.50 13.95 6.33
N ASP A 78 3.51 14.94 5.43
CA ASP A 78 3.08 16.31 5.71
C ASP A 78 1.60 16.37 6.10
N TRP A 79 0.75 15.58 5.42
CA TRP A 79 -0.67 15.47 5.73
C TRP A 79 -0.90 14.95 7.15
N ILE A 80 -0.24 13.86 7.54
CA ILE A 80 -0.44 13.30 8.88
C ILE A 80 0.21 14.16 9.97
N ALA A 81 1.36 14.78 9.68
CA ALA A 81 2.09 15.59 10.65
C ALA A 81 1.42 16.95 10.90
N CYS A 82 0.96 17.63 9.86
CA CYS A 82 0.52 19.02 9.94
C CYS A 82 -0.77 19.34 9.17
N SER A 83 -1.48 18.33 8.65
CA SER A 83 -2.72 18.50 7.87
C SER A 83 -2.54 19.37 6.63
N ARG A 84 -1.33 19.40 6.07
CA ARG A 84 -1.03 20.11 4.83
C ARG A 84 -1.49 19.28 3.64
N GLU A 85 -2.46 19.79 2.89
CA GLU A 85 -2.88 19.16 1.64
C GLU A 85 -1.83 19.36 0.53
N PRO A 86 -1.63 18.37 -0.35
CA PRO A 86 -0.70 18.50 -1.46
C PRO A 86 -1.23 19.39 -2.59
N GLU A 87 -0.60 20.54 -2.80
CA GLU A 87 -1.01 21.57 -3.76
C GLU A 87 -1.00 21.11 -5.23
N HIS A 88 -0.11 20.17 -5.59
CA HIS A 88 0.08 19.72 -6.98
C HIS A 88 -0.38 18.28 -7.23
N LEU A 89 -1.18 17.71 -6.32
CA LEU A 89 -1.57 16.30 -6.41
C LEU A 89 -2.27 15.95 -7.73
N PHE A 90 -3.19 16.81 -8.17
CA PHE A 90 -3.93 16.60 -9.41
C PHE A 90 -2.99 16.58 -10.62
N ALA A 91 -2.14 17.60 -10.76
CA ALA A 91 -1.18 17.69 -11.86
C ALA A 91 -0.18 16.52 -11.87
N HIS A 92 0.20 16.02 -10.69
CA HIS A 92 1.14 14.91 -10.55
C HIS A 92 0.61 13.57 -11.07
N LEU A 93 -0.69 13.31 -10.90
CA LEU A 93 -1.28 12.01 -11.18
C LEU A 93 -2.23 11.98 -12.38
N ASN A 94 -2.85 13.10 -12.75
CA ASN A 94 -3.98 13.09 -13.66
C ASN A 94 -3.64 12.47 -15.02
N ASP A 95 -2.51 12.82 -15.62
CA ASP A 95 -2.13 12.26 -16.93
C ASP A 95 -1.88 10.75 -16.84
N TRP A 96 -1.23 10.30 -15.77
CA TRP A 96 -1.04 8.87 -15.53
C TRP A 96 -2.35 8.13 -15.23
N LEU A 97 -3.33 8.78 -14.62
CA LEU A 97 -4.62 8.15 -14.33
C LEU A 97 -5.52 8.09 -15.56
N MET A 98 -5.50 9.13 -16.39
CA MET A 98 -6.54 9.37 -17.40
C MET A 98 -6.11 9.05 -18.84
N GLN A 99 -4.81 9.05 -19.15
CA GLN A 99 -4.31 8.91 -20.53
C GLN A 99 -3.52 7.61 -20.74
N PRO A 100 -3.60 6.92 -21.89
CA PRO A 100 -4.45 7.23 -23.05
C PRO A 100 -5.93 6.91 -22.82
N GLN A 101 -6.22 6.13 -21.78
CA GLN A 101 -7.56 5.83 -21.30
C GLN A 101 -7.54 5.78 -19.77
N PRO A 102 -8.68 6.11 -19.11
CA PRO A 102 -8.75 6.09 -17.66
C PRO A 102 -8.50 4.70 -17.06
N LEU A 103 -7.72 4.67 -15.98
CA LEU A 103 -7.58 3.49 -15.13
C LEU A 103 -8.87 3.25 -14.36
N SER A 104 -9.37 2.01 -14.35
CA SER A 104 -10.55 1.67 -13.54
C SER A 104 -10.19 1.39 -12.08
N HIS A 105 -9.02 0.81 -11.83
CA HIS A 105 -8.55 0.46 -10.50
C HIS A 105 -7.06 0.77 -10.35
N VAL A 106 -6.67 1.26 -9.17
CA VAL A 106 -5.29 1.59 -8.83
C VAL A 106 -4.91 0.95 -7.50
N VAL A 107 -3.85 0.15 -7.52
CA VAL A 107 -3.24 -0.44 -6.32
C VAL A 107 -2.36 0.58 -5.63
N LEU A 108 -2.63 0.82 -4.34
CA LEU A 108 -1.80 1.60 -3.43
C LEU A 108 -0.69 0.69 -2.86
N GLY A 109 0.43 0.62 -3.56
CA GLY A 109 1.56 -0.27 -3.26
C GLY A 109 2.58 0.28 -2.25
N CYS A 110 2.28 1.38 -1.57
CA CYS A 110 3.10 1.99 -0.53
C CYS A 110 2.23 2.21 0.72
N THR A 111 2.77 1.94 1.92
CA THR A 111 2.06 2.11 3.20
C THR A 111 1.57 3.54 3.45
N HIS A 112 2.19 4.53 2.81
CA HIS A 112 1.82 5.95 2.94
C HIS A 112 0.59 6.32 2.12
N PHE A 113 0.37 5.70 0.96
CA PHE A 113 -0.62 6.19 -0.01
C PHE A 113 -2.08 6.04 0.43
N PRO A 114 -2.48 5.05 1.26
CA PRO A 114 -3.80 5.02 1.86
C PRO A 114 -4.15 6.29 2.67
N LEU A 115 -3.15 7.00 3.23
CA LEU A 115 -3.39 8.26 3.96
C LEU A 115 -3.95 9.37 3.07
N LEU A 116 -3.63 9.34 1.77
CA LEU A 116 -4.10 10.31 0.78
C LEU A 116 -5.38 9.85 0.05
N ARG A 117 -5.89 8.65 0.37
CA ARG A 117 -7.06 8.05 -0.29
C ARG A 117 -8.30 8.96 -0.30
N PRO A 118 -8.66 9.67 0.79
CA PRO A 118 -9.82 10.59 0.75
C PRO A 118 -9.68 11.67 -0.33
N MET A 119 -8.46 12.15 -0.57
CA MET A 119 -8.19 13.14 -1.63
C MET A 119 -8.27 12.50 -3.00
N PHE A 120 -7.76 11.27 -3.14
CA PHE A 120 -7.85 10.52 -4.40
C PHE A 120 -9.30 10.22 -4.79
N GLU A 121 -10.14 9.80 -3.84
CA GLU A 121 -11.56 9.52 -4.06
C GLU A 121 -12.34 10.80 -4.41
N LYS A 122 -11.96 11.94 -3.82
CA LYS A 122 -12.54 13.24 -4.18
C LYS A 122 -12.19 13.69 -5.60
N LEU A 123 -10.93 13.51 -6.02
CA LEU A 123 -10.44 13.96 -7.32
C LEU A 123 -10.80 13.00 -8.46
N TRP A 124 -10.80 11.69 -8.20
CA TRP A 124 -11.07 10.63 -9.18
C TRP A 124 -12.04 9.58 -8.61
N PRO A 125 -13.32 9.95 -8.44
CA PRO A 125 -14.33 9.09 -7.79
C PRO A 125 -14.67 7.83 -8.60
N ALA A 126 -14.38 7.80 -9.90
CA ALA A 126 -14.62 6.65 -10.76
C ALA A 126 -13.54 5.56 -10.64
N ILE A 127 -12.42 5.84 -9.96
CA ILE A 127 -11.31 4.91 -9.83
C ILE A 127 -11.46 4.11 -8.53
N GLY A 128 -11.38 2.78 -8.64
CA GLY A 128 -11.29 1.89 -7.49
C GLY A 128 -9.89 1.93 -6.87
N TRP A 129 -9.76 2.55 -5.70
CA TRP A 129 -8.50 2.62 -4.95
C TRP A 129 -8.31 1.38 -4.07
N VAL A 130 -7.35 0.54 -4.44
CA VAL A 130 -7.15 -0.79 -3.83
C VAL A 130 -5.94 -0.77 -2.89
N ASP A 131 -6.23 -0.92 -1.61
CA ASP A 131 -5.27 -1.05 -0.52
C ASP A 131 -5.04 -2.54 -0.15
N SER A 132 -3.93 -2.84 0.51
CA SER A 132 -3.58 -4.19 0.98
C SER A 132 -3.79 -4.40 2.49
N GLY A 133 -3.97 -3.33 3.27
CA GLY A 133 -4.02 -3.35 4.73
C GLY A 133 -5.11 -4.29 5.26
N GLU A 134 -6.33 -4.13 4.78
CA GLU A 134 -7.45 -4.98 5.20
C GLU A 134 -7.23 -6.46 4.82
N ALA A 135 -6.67 -6.72 3.64
CA ALA A 135 -6.34 -8.09 3.22
C ALA A 135 -5.22 -8.71 4.08
N ILE A 136 -4.25 -7.90 4.50
CA ILE A 136 -3.18 -8.31 5.40
C ILE A 136 -3.75 -8.60 6.79
N ALA A 137 -4.62 -7.74 7.33
CA ALA A 137 -5.25 -7.94 8.63
C ALA A 137 -6.03 -9.27 8.68
N ARG A 138 -6.88 -9.52 7.67
CA ARG A 138 -7.58 -10.82 7.52
C ARG A 138 -6.63 -12.00 7.40
N ARG A 139 -5.49 -11.84 6.72
CA ARG A 139 -4.50 -12.92 6.62
C ARG A 139 -3.83 -13.21 7.96
N VAL A 140 -3.56 -12.18 8.76
CA VAL A 140 -3.04 -12.35 10.12
C VAL A 140 -4.07 -13.07 10.98
N GLU A 141 -5.33 -12.63 10.96
CA GLU A 141 -6.44 -13.28 11.69
C GLU A 141 -6.55 -14.78 11.35
N GLN A 142 -6.49 -15.15 10.08
CA GLN A 142 -6.52 -16.56 9.65
C GLN A 142 -5.34 -17.41 10.12
N LEU A 143 -4.19 -16.79 10.40
CA LEU A 143 -2.97 -17.49 10.83
C LEU A 143 -2.87 -17.60 12.35
N VAL A 144 -3.60 -16.77 13.09
CA VAL A 144 -3.63 -16.79 14.54
C VAL A 144 -4.79 -17.68 14.97
N GLU A 145 -4.50 -18.93 15.34
CA GLU A 145 -5.52 -19.92 15.73
C GLU A 145 -6.34 -19.50 16.96
N GLN A 146 -5.72 -18.76 17.89
CA GLN A 146 -6.36 -18.17 19.07
C GLN A 146 -5.71 -16.82 19.39
N ILE A 147 -6.48 -15.73 19.37
CA ILE A 147 -6.11 -14.50 20.04
C ILE A 147 -6.42 -14.74 21.53
N PRO A 148 -5.43 -14.74 22.44
CA PRO A 148 -5.71 -14.96 23.86
C PRO A 148 -6.75 -13.95 24.36
N ASP A 149 -7.87 -14.45 24.88
CA ASP A 149 -8.86 -13.62 25.56
C ASP A 149 -8.20 -13.04 26.82
N GLY A 150 -7.84 -11.77 26.80
CA GLY A 150 -7.22 -11.17 27.97
C GLY A 150 -6.57 -9.80 27.76
N LYS A 151 -7.26 -8.80 28.29
CA LYS A 151 -6.88 -7.37 28.45
C LYS A 151 -7.03 -6.53 27.18
N SER A 152 -7.49 -5.29 27.39
CA SER A 152 -7.52 -4.24 26.36
C SER A 152 -6.20 -4.24 25.60
N PRO A 153 -6.23 -4.15 24.26
CA PRO A 153 -5.02 -4.17 23.46
C PRO A 153 -4.09 -3.04 23.92
N ALA A 154 -2.95 -3.41 24.51
CA ALA A 154 -1.90 -2.46 24.81
C ALA A 154 -1.05 -2.30 23.55
N ILE A 155 -1.17 -1.16 22.87
CA ILE A 155 -0.32 -0.84 21.72
C ILE A 155 0.99 -0.26 22.26
N ALA A 156 2.09 -1.00 22.08
CA ALA A 156 3.44 -0.52 22.35
C ALA A 156 4.12 -0.14 21.04
N LEU A 157 4.60 1.10 20.94
CA LEU A 157 5.29 1.62 19.75
C LEU A 157 6.75 1.92 20.09
N PHE A 158 7.65 1.49 19.20
CA PHE A 158 9.09 1.68 19.33
C PHE A 158 9.62 2.34 18.05
N TRP A 159 10.60 3.23 18.18
CA TRP A 159 11.21 3.96 17.05
C TRP A 159 12.72 4.06 17.24
N THR A 160 13.45 4.15 16.13
CA THR A 160 14.92 4.31 16.13
C THR A 160 15.37 5.76 15.90
N GLY A 161 14.44 6.67 15.60
CA GLY A 161 14.74 8.10 15.44
C GLY A 161 14.97 8.82 16.76
N GLU A 162 15.46 10.06 16.71
CA GLU A 162 15.79 10.84 17.90
C GLU A 162 14.58 11.21 18.77
N ARG A 163 13.39 11.35 18.17
CA ARG A 163 12.15 11.69 18.87
C ARG A 163 10.97 10.86 18.35
N PRO A 164 10.01 10.48 19.22
CA PRO A 164 8.78 9.87 18.77
C PRO A 164 8.03 10.84 17.84
N PRO A 165 7.46 10.36 16.73
CA PRO A 165 6.53 11.14 15.93
C PRO A 165 5.17 11.23 16.64
N ALA A 166 5.14 11.69 17.90
CA ALA A 166 4.02 11.53 18.82
C ALA A 166 2.70 12.05 18.23
N ASP A 167 2.71 13.25 17.63
CA ASP A 167 1.50 13.86 17.07
C ASP A 167 1.01 13.12 15.82
N ALA A 168 1.93 12.74 14.91
CA ALA A 168 1.59 12.00 13.70
C ALA A 168 1.08 10.58 14.02
N VAL A 169 1.68 9.92 15.01
CA VAL A 169 1.26 8.60 15.49
C VAL A 169 -0.10 8.67 16.16
N GLN A 170 -0.33 9.64 17.04
CA GLN A 170 -1.63 9.82 17.69
C GLN A 170 -2.72 10.10 16.66
N ARG A 171 -2.44 10.96 15.67
CA ARG A 171 -3.37 11.23 14.56
C ARG A 171 -3.64 9.99 13.74
N TYR A 172 -2.63 9.20 13.41
CA TYR A 172 -2.82 7.97 12.63
C TYR A 172 -3.62 6.92 13.41
N VAL A 173 -3.27 6.67 14.68
CA VAL A 173 -3.99 5.72 15.54
C VAL A 173 -5.44 6.16 15.74
N ALA A 174 -5.71 7.47 15.82
CA ALA A 174 -7.09 7.99 15.92
C ALA A 174 -7.92 7.81 14.64
N THR A 175 -7.32 7.41 13.51
CA THR A 175 -8.03 7.09 12.26
C THR A 175 -8.31 5.60 12.06
N LEU A 176 -7.78 4.73 12.92
CA LEU A 176 -8.04 3.29 12.94
C LEU A 176 -9.34 2.99 13.71
#